data_AF-A0A3N1INQ1-F1
#
_entry.id   AF-A0A3N1INQ1-F1
#
_cell.length_a   1.000
_cell.length_b   1.000
_cell.length_c   1.000
_cell.angle_alpha   90.00
_cell.angle_beta   90.00
_cell.angle_gamma   90.00
#
_symmetry.space_group_name_H-M   'P 1'
#
loop_
_entity.id
_entity.type
_entity.pdbx_description
1 polymer ?
#
loop_
_entity_poly.entity_id
_entity_poly.type
_entity_poly.pdbx_seq_one_letter_code
_entity_poly.pdbx_strand_id
1 'polypeptide(L)'
;MTSETPEQPAIPPLPAEPPAAPAPAQKPLTPIAAGLIGLAVGAGLVGGIWAITANSGPSDPSSFTLKGSFELTDSVTPDGNGGCRGRLDSGYDDIAEGTSVTVYGASGDVVATGGLGKSSEDLGTCTFKVSVPDVPTGEKFYKVEISHRGTLQLTAKEAENGEFAGSLG
;
A
#
# COMPACT_ATOMS: atom_id res chain seq x y z
N MET A 1 38.77 38.14 17.28
CA MET A 1 38.41 37.91 15.87
C MET A 1 37.13 37.09 15.90
N THR A 2 36.10 37.61 15.25
CA THR A 2 34.66 37.42 15.51
C THR A 2 34.12 36.01 15.24
N SER A 3 33.32 35.47 16.17
CA SER A 3 32.43 34.33 15.92
C SER A 3 31.21 34.83 15.16
N GLU A 4 31.13 34.50 13.87
CA GLU A 4 29.91 34.66 13.08
C GLU A 4 29.08 33.38 13.21
N THR A 5 27.94 33.49 13.90
CA THR A 5 26.90 32.46 13.93
C THR A 5 26.23 32.43 12.55
N PRO A 6 26.12 31.27 11.87
CA PRO A 6 25.42 31.19 10.60
C PRO A 6 23.92 31.50 10.79
N GLU A 7 23.40 32.47 10.03
CA GLU A 7 21.97 32.78 9.98
C GLU A 7 21.19 31.57 9.43
N GLN A 8 20.28 31.06 10.26
CA GLN A 8 19.38 29.98 9.88
C GLN A 8 18.35 30.51 8.86
N PRO A 9 18.14 29.83 7.72
CA PRO A 9 17.13 30.24 6.74
C PRO A 9 15.74 30.27 7.38
N ALA A 10 15.02 31.38 7.18
CA ALA A 10 13.65 31.53 7.67
C ALA A 10 12.73 30.51 6.99
N ILE A 11 12.03 29.70 7.79
CA ILE A 11 11.03 28.75 7.30
C ILE A 11 9.84 29.57 6.77
N PRO A 12 9.39 29.35 5.52
CA PRO A 12 8.20 30.02 5.00
C PRO A 12 6.98 29.65 5.84
N PRO A 13 6.02 30.58 6.05
CA PRO A 13 4.81 30.28 6.80
C PRO A 13 4.03 29.15 6.11
N LEU A 14 3.53 28.22 6.93
CA LEU A 14 2.67 27.14 6.46
C LEU A 14 1.45 27.71 5.73
N PRO A 15 1.01 27.09 4.62
CA PRO A 15 -0.24 27.44 3.97
C PRO A 15 -1.41 27.36 4.97
N ALA A 16 -2.32 28.34 4.91
CA ALA A 16 -3.51 28.35 5.75
C ALA A 16 -4.37 27.11 5.47
N GLU A 17 -4.78 26.43 6.54
CA GLU A 17 -5.70 25.30 6.50
C GLU A 17 -7.01 25.71 5.81
N PRO A 18 -7.51 24.94 4.82
CA PRO A 18 -8.85 25.14 4.27
C PRO A 18 -9.91 25.07 5.38
N PRO A 19 -10.95 25.92 5.34
CA PRO A 19 -11.97 25.91 6.37
C PRO A 19 -12.64 24.53 6.44
N ALA A 20 -12.67 23.96 7.65
CA ALA A 20 -13.37 22.70 7.92
C ALA A 20 -14.83 22.81 7.48
N ALA A 21 -15.26 21.88 6.62
CA ALA A 21 -16.66 21.75 6.25
C ALA A 21 -17.51 21.46 7.51
N PRO A 22 -18.73 21.99 7.62
CA PRO A 22 -19.57 21.76 8.78
C PRO A 22 -19.98 20.29 8.86
N ALA A 23 -19.76 19.67 10.02
CA ALA A 23 -20.25 18.33 10.31
C ALA A 23 -21.80 18.33 10.35
N PRO A 24 -22.49 17.36 9.71
CA PRO A 24 -23.94 17.29 9.76
C PRO A 24 -24.40 16.87 11.17
N ALA A 25 -25.29 17.67 11.75
CA ALA A 25 -25.90 17.41 13.05
C ALA A 25 -26.86 16.20 12.96
N GLN A 26 -26.55 15.11 13.64
CA GLN A 26 -27.42 13.95 13.76
C GLN A 26 -28.43 14.16 14.90
N LYS A 27 -29.72 14.13 14.58
CA LYS A 27 -30.80 14.20 15.59
C LYS A 27 -31.10 12.80 16.15
N PRO A 28 -31.30 12.66 17.48
CA PRO A 28 -31.70 11.39 18.06
C PRO A 28 -33.19 11.14 17.81
N LEU A 29 -33.52 10.00 17.20
CA LEU A 29 -34.89 9.53 17.05
C LEU A 29 -35.20 8.51 18.16
N THR A 30 -36.18 8.87 18.99
CA THR A 30 -36.77 8.03 20.04
C THR A 30 -37.53 6.83 19.45
N PRO A 31 -37.43 5.63 20.03
CA PRO A 31 -38.21 4.48 19.57
C PRO A 31 -39.55 4.44 20.31
N ILE A 32 -40.66 4.54 19.57
CA ILE A 32 -41.98 4.15 20.08
C ILE A 32 -42.51 3.02 19.22
N ALA A 33 -42.72 1.88 19.87
CA ALA A 33 -43.31 0.68 19.33
C ALA A 33 -44.84 0.80 19.20
N ALA A 34 -45.39 0.32 18.09
CA ALA A 34 -46.72 -0.26 17.88
C ALA A 34 -46.84 -0.46 16.35
N GLY A 35 -47.25 -1.58 15.78
CA GLY A 35 -48.26 -2.54 16.23
C GLY A 35 -49.42 -2.53 15.23
N LEU A 36 -49.41 -3.51 14.31
CA LEU A 36 -50.55 -4.23 13.74
C LEU A 36 -51.61 -3.52 12.82
N ILE A 37 -51.82 -4.19 11.66
CA ILE A 37 -53.08 -4.37 10.89
C ILE A 37 -53.57 -3.21 10.00
N GLY A 38 -53.84 -3.50 8.72
CA GLY A 38 -54.84 -2.73 7.95
C GLY A 38 -54.68 -2.76 6.43
N LEU A 39 -55.41 -3.67 5.79
CA LEU A 39 -55.57 -3.85 4.33
C LEU A 39 -56.52 -2.77 3.75
N ALA A 40 -56.14 -2.08 2.65
CA ALA A 40 -57.00 -1.71 1.49
C ALA A 40 -56.60 -0.40 0.75
N VAL A 41 -56.15 -0.58 -0.50
CA VAL A 41 -56.49 0.16 -1.75
C VAL A 41 -56.64 1.70 -1.71
N GLY A 42 -55.76 2.40 -2.43
CA GLY A 42 -56.01 3.80 -2.83
C GLY A 42 -54.86 4.50 -3.55
N ALA A 43 -54.72 4.23 -4.85
CA ALA A 43 -54.12 5.05 -5.91
C ALA A 43 -53.08 6.14 -5.53
N GLY A 44 -51.81 5.87 -5.84
CA GLY A 44 -50.74 6.86 -5.83
C GLY A 44 -49.50 6.34 -6.54
N LEU A 45 -49.48 6.48 -7.85
CA LEU A 45 -48.41 6.08 -8.75
C LEU A 45 -47.07 6.73 -8.34
N VAL A 46 -46.13 5.96 -7.75
CA VAL A 46 -44.66 5.92 -7.93
C VAL A 46 -44.10 5.10 -6.75
N GLY A 47 -44.12 3.77 -6.84
CA GLY A 47 -43.62 2.94 -5.73
C GLY A 47 -43.48 1.46 -6.06
N GLY A 48 -43.39 1.12 -7.35
CA GLY A 48 -43.17 -0.25 -7.81
C GLY A 48 -41.83 -0.32 -8.53
N ILE A 49 -41.06 -1.37 -8.21
CA ILE A 49 -39.73 -1.74 -8.74
C ILE A 49 -38.56 -1.12 -7.95
N TRP A 50 -38.15 -1.76 -6.84
CA TRP A 50 -36.72 -2.01 -6.51
C TRP A 50 -36.59 -3.21 -5.55
N ALA A 51 -37.46 -4.21 -5.67
CA ALA A 51 -37.44 -5.39 -4.81
C ALA A 51 -37.04 -6.66 -5.57
N ILE A 52 -36.08 -6.60 -6.49
CA ILE A 52 -35.33 -7.78 -7.00
C ILE A 52 -33.93 -7.33 -7.45
N THR A 53 -32.97 -7.28 -6.53
CA THR A 53 -31.54 -7.53 -6.81
C THR A 53 -30.89 -7.96 -5.49
N ALA A 54 -31.37 -9.07 -4.94
CA ALA A 54 -30.61 -9.78 -3.93
C ALA A 54 -29.38 -10.43 -4.60
N ASN A 55 -28.20 -10.02 -4.12
CA ASN A 55 -27.00 -10.82 -4.05
C ASN A 55 -26.17 -11.06 -5.32
N SER A 56 -25.83 -9.99 -6.02
CA SER A 56 -24.51 -9.91 -6.66
C SER A 56 -23.83 -8.66 -6.12
N GLY A 57 -23.23 -8.78 -4.92
CA GLY A 57 -22.18 -7.83 -4.56
C GLY A 57 -21.11 -7.85 -5.66
N PRO A 58 -20.39 -6.73 -5.90
CA PRO A 58 -19.21 -6.78 -6.76
C PRO A 58 -18.37 -7.98 -6.30
N SER A 59 -18.07 -8.92 -7.20
CA SER A 59 -17.09 -9.95 -6.90
C SER A 59 -15.83 -9.22 -6.48
N ASP A 60 -15.36 -9.42 -5.24
CA ASP A 60 -14.09 -8.84 -4.82
C ASP A 60 -13.05 -9.21 -5.89
N PRO A 61 -12.28 -8.22 -6.39
CA PRO A 61 -11.25 -8.52 -7.37
C PRO A 61 -10.32 -9.57 -6.78
N SER A 62 -10.12 -10.67 -7.51
CA SER A 62 -9.22 -11.74 -7.06
C SER A 62 -7.82 -11.15 -6.85
N SER A 63 -7.18 -11.50 -5.73
CA SER A 63 -5.84 -11.03 -5.38
C SER A 63 -4.91 -12.19 -5.06
N PHE A 64 -3.60 -11.91 -5.04
CA PHE A 64 -2.55 -12.85 -4.67
C PHE A 64 -1.47 -12.16 -3.83
N THR A 65 -0.57 -12.96 -3.24
CA THR A 65 0.64 -12.45 -2.59
C THR A 65 1.80 -12.54 -3.57
N LEU A 66 2.32 -11.40 -4.03
CA LEU A 66 3.55 -11.36 -4.82
C LEU A 66 4.71 -11.73 -3.90
N LYS A 67 5.47 -12.76 -4.31
CA LYS A 67 6.63 -13.27 -3.59
C LYS A 67 7.87 -13.22 -4.46
N GLY A 68 9.03 -13.25 -3.83
CA GLY A 68 10.31 -13.29 -4.52
C GLY A 68 11.50 -13.08 -3.59
N SER A 69 12.63 -12.73 -4.21
CA SER A 69 13.87 -12.37 -3.52
C SER A 69 14.43 -11.06 -4.05
N PHE A 70 15.09 -10.34 -3.15
CA PHE A 70 15.85 -9.14 -3.49
C PHE A 70 17.26 -9.26 -2.92
N GLU A 71 18.28 -8.99 -3.73
CA GLU A 71 19.68 -9.10 -3.35
C GLU A 71 20.36 -7.73 -3.30
N LEU A 72 20.99 -7.41 -2.17
CA LEU A 72 21.94 -6.32 -2.07
C LEU A 72 23.35 -6.91 -2.11
N THR A 73 24.12 -6.61 -3.15
CA THR A 73 25.44 -7.23 -3.41
C THR A 73 26.62 -6.31 -3.09
N ASP A 74 26.37 -5.06 -2.70
CA ASP A 74 27.40 -4.11 -2.30
C ASP A 74 27.05 -3.45 -0.96
N SER A 75 28.10 -3.07 -0.22
CA SER A 75 27.98 -2.27 1.00
C SER A 75 27.01 -2.87 2.03
N VAL A 76 27.09 -4.17 2.25
CA VAL A 76 26.29 -4.93 3.22
C VAL A 76 26.93 -4.89 4.62
N THR A 77 26.12 -4.93 5.67
CA THR A 77 26.57 -5.13 7.04
C THR A 77 25.61 -6.04 7.82
N PRO A 78 26.10 -6.90 8.73
CA PRO A 78 25.26 -7.71 9.60
C PRO A 78 24.31 -6.85 10.46
N ASP A 79 23.08 -7.34 10.66
CA ASP A 79 22.06 -6.57 11.39
C ASP A 79 22.06 -6.79 12.92
N GLY A 80 22.80 -7.79 13.39
CA GLY A 80 22.89 -8.21 14.81
C GLY A 80 21.87 -9.29 15.24
N ASN A 81 20.94 -9.68 14.36
CA ASN A 81 19.86 -10.63 14.63
C ASN A 81 19.90 -11.86 13.71
N GLY A 82 21.04 -12.10 13.05
CA GLY A 82 21.22 -13.19 12.09
C GLY A 82 20.82 -12.83 10.65
N GLY A 83 20.47 -11.57 10.41
CA GLY A 83 20.23 -11.00 9.09
C GLY A 83 21.31 -10.00 8.70
N CYS A 84 21.00 -9.20 7.68
CA CYS A 84 21.89 -8.18 7.13
C CYS A 84 21.07 -7.00 6.59
N ARG A 85 21.75 -5.87 6.38
CA ARG A 85 21.19 -4.64 5.85
C ARG A 85 22.24 -3.87 5.06
N GLY A 86 21.82 -2.84 4.34
CA GLY A 86 22.75 -1.88 3.78
C GLY A 86 23.52 -1.14 4.89
N ARG A 87 24.79 -0.86 4.60
CA ARG A 87 25.71 -0.17 5.51
C ARG A 87 25.32 1.31 5.61
N LEU A 88 25.43 1.86 6.81
CA LEU A 88 25.27 3.30 7.04
C LEU A 88 26.26 4.11 6.18
N ASP A 89 25.80 5.24 5.67
CA ASP A 89 26.55 6.17 4.81
C ASP A 89 27.08 5.56 3.49
N SER A 90 26.59 4.38 3.09
CA SER A 90 26.94 3.75 1.80
C SER A 90 26.05 4.18 0.65
N GLY A 91 24.93 4.86 0.96
CA GLY A 91 23.87 5.09 0.00
C GLY A 91 23.02 3.84 -0.25
N TYR A 92 22.98 2.88 0.68
CA TYR A 92 22.02 1.77 0.77
C TYR A 92 21.41 1.65 2.18
N ASP A 93 21.55 2.68 3.02
CA ASP A 93 21.06 2.73 4.40
C ASP A 93 19.53 2.60 4.53
N ASP A 94 18.81 2.82 3.42
CA ASP A 94 17.37 2.60 3.26
C ASP A 94 16.99 1.12 3.01
N ILE A 95 17.95 0.22 2.87
CA ILE A 95 17.72 -1.20 2.59
C ILE A 95 17.91 -2.03 3.86
N ALA A 96 16.80 -2.45 4.46
CA ALA A 96 16.76 -3.32 5.62
C ALA A 96 15.47 -4.16 5.62
N GLU A 97 15.35 -5.11 6.55
CA GLU A 97 14.07 -5.75 6.82
C GLU A 97 13.01 -4.68 7.16
N GLY A 98 11.85 -4.77 6.52
CA GLY A 98 10.75 -3.80 6.64
C GLY A 98 10.79 -2.67 5.62
N THR A 99 11.85 -2.52 4.82
CA THR A 99 11.89 -1.54 3.72
C THR A 99 10.70 -1.74 2.78
N SER A 100 10.00 -0.65 2.45
CA SER A 100 8.80 -0.67 1.63
C SER A 100 9.04 -1.29 0.26
N VAL A 101 8.10 -2.11 -0.16
CA VAL A 101 8.01 -2.64 -1.53
C VAL A 101 6.69 -2.16 -2.12
N THR A 102 6.76 -1.41 -3.21
CA THR A 102 5.59 -0.85 -3.89
C THR A 102 5.37 -1.60 -5.19
N VAL A 103 4.13 -2.06 -5.43
CA VAL A 103 3.74 -2.72 -6.67
C VAL A 103 2.83 -1.79 -7.46
N TYR A 104 3.20 -1.54 -8.71
CA TYR A 104 2.42 -0.76 -9.65
C TYR A 104 1.78 -1.67 -10.70
N GLY A 105 0.55 -1.35 -11.10
CA GLY A 105 -0.16 -2.01 -12.19
C GLY A 105 0.29 -1.51 -13.57
N ALA A 106 -0.32 -2.03 -14.63
CA ALA A 106 0.06 -1.68 -16.01
C ALA A 106 -0.21 -0.20 -16.35
N SER A 107 -1.18 0.41 -15.67
CA SER A 107 -1.54 1.82 -15.77
C SER A 107 -0.57 2.77 -15.06
N GLY A 108 0.34 2.23 -14.23
CA GLY A 108 1.27 3.00 -13.41
C GLY A 108 0.72 3.41 -12.04
N ASP A 109 -0.52 3.04 -11.70
CA ASP A 109 -1.08 3.23 -10.37
C ASP A 109 -0.47 2.26 -9.36
N VAL A 110 -0.31 2.70 -8.11
CA VAL A 110 0.06 1.80 -7.00
C VAL A 110 -1.12 0.88 -6.72
N VAL A 111 -0.91 -0.42 -6.87
CA VAL A 111 -1.94 -1.45 -6.67
C VAL A 111 -1.79 -2.21 -5.37
N ALA A 112 -0.58 -2.27 -4.80
CA ALA A 112 -0.32 -2.88 -3.51
C ALA A 112 1.00 -2.39 -2.90
N THR A 113 1.14 -2.56 -1.58
CA THR A 113 2.38 -2.28 -0.84
C THR A 113 2.67 -3.39 0.15
N GLY A 114 3.95 -3.65 0.37
CA GLY A 114 4.44 -4.64 1.33
C GLY A 114 5.83 -4.24 1.81
N GLY A 115 6.66 -5.22 2.12
CA GLY A 115 8.01 -4.94 2.60
C GLY A 115 9.01 -6.06 2.36
N LEU A 116 10.29 -5.72 2.50
CA LEU A 116 11.36 -6.69 2.62
C LEU A 116 11.17 -7.48 3.91
N GLY A 117 11.06 -8.78 3.79
CA GLY A 117 10.99 -9.72 4.91
C GLY A 117 12.38 -10.08 5.42
N LYS A 118 12.48 -11.30 5.96
CA LYS A 118 13.72 -11.81 6.54
C LYS A 118 14.88 -11.78 5.54
N SER A 119 16.03 -11.40 6.06
CA SER A 119 17.29 -11.30 5.36
C SER A 119 18.26 -12.43 5.76
N SER A 120 19.17 -12.78 4.87
CA SER A 120 20.31 -13.67 5.15
C SER A 120 21.53 -13.21 4.38
N GLU A 121 22.68 -13.20 5.04
CA GLU A 121 23.96 -12.86 4.42
C GLU A 121 24.69 -14.11 3.94
N ASP A 122 25.15 -14.10 2.69
CA ASP A 122 26.05 -15.10 2.13
C ASP A 122 27.12 -14.42 1.26
N LEU A 123 28.40 -14.68 1.56
CA LEU A 123 29.57 -14.17 0.82
C LEU A 123 29.56 -12.67 0.48
N GLY A 124 28.99 -11.82 1.36
CA GLY A 124 28.88 -10.37 1.16
C GLY A 124 27.63 -9.91 0.41
N THR A 125 26.74 -10.84 0.01
CA THR A 125 25.42 -10.56 -0.52
C THR A 125 24.38 -10.68 0.59
N CYS A 126 23.50 -9.70 0.70
CA CYS A 126 22.34 -9.73 1.58
C CYS A 126 21.07 -10.04 0.79
N THR A 127 20.49 -11.21 1.01
CA THR A 127 19.25 -11.63 0.33
C THR A 127 18.06 -11.42 1.24
N PHE A 128 17.08 -10.62 0.79
CA PHE A 128 15.81 -10.37 1.45
C PHE A 128 14.70 -11.18 0.78
N LYS A 129 13.81 -11.76 1.58
CA LYS A 129 12.52 -12.27 1.06
C LYS A 129 11.60 -11.10 0.74
N VAL A 130 10.86 -11.20 -0.35
CA VAL A 130 9.87 -10.19 -0.73
C VAL A 130 8.49 -10.79 -0.57
N SER A 131 7.58 -10.04 0.06
CA SER A 131 6.18 -10.43 0.22
C SER A 131 5.29 -9.19 0.19
N VAL A 132 4.43 -9.11 -0.82
CA VAL A 132 3.43 -8.06 -0.96
C VAL A 132 2.05 -8.71 -1.02
N PRO A 133 1.22 -8.56 0.03
CA PRO A 133 -0.13 -9.10 0.03
C PRO A 133 -1.07 -8.29 -0.87
N ASP A 134 -2.25 -8.86 -1.14
CA ASP A 134 -3.39 -8.17 -1.76
C ASP A 134 -3.10 -7.53 -3.13
N VAL A 135 -2.17 -8.10 -3.91
CA VAL A 135 -1.91 -7.67 -5.29
C VAL A 135 -3.09 -8.11 -6.14
N PRO A 136 -3.83 -7.19 -6.79
CA PRO A 136 -4.96 -7.55 -7.62
C PRO A 136 -4.47 -8.33 -8.86
N THR A 137 -5.24 -9.35 -9.25
CA THR A 137 -5.04 -10.08 -10.51
C THR A 137 -5.57 -9.30 -11.72
N GLY A 138 -5.22 -9.74 -12.93
CA GLY A 138 -5.79 -9.20 -14.16
C GLY A 138 -4.98 -8.08 -14.82
N GLU A 139 -3.88 -7.64 -14.22
CA GLU A 139 -2.91 -6.77 -14.87
C GLU A 139 -2.14 -7.53 -15.96
N LYS A 140 -1.63 -6.81 -16.97
CA LYS A 140 -0.77 -7.40 -18.02
C LYS A 140 0.65 -7.64 -17.53
N PHE A 141 1.13 -6.72 -16.71
CA PHE A 141 2.44 -6.74 -16.08
C PHE A 141 2.36 -5.94 -14.80
N TYR A 142 3.29 -6.21 -13.89
CA TYR A 142 3.47 -5.44 -12.66
C TYR A 142 4.84 -4.80 -12.68
N LYS A 143 5.00 -3.69 -11.98
CA LYS A 143 6.30 -3.08 -11.70
C LYS A 143 6.51 -3.08 -10.20
N VAL A 144 7.66 -3.57 -9.74
CA VAL A 144 8.02 -3.63 -8.33
C VAL A 144 9.14 -2.63 -8.07
N GLU A 145 8.92 -1.74 -7.11
CA GLU A 145 9.91 -0.80 -6.61
C GLU A 145 10.23 -1.15 -5.16
N ILE A 146 11.51 -1.12 -4.83
CA ILE A 146 12.00 -1.32 -3.47
C ILE A 146 12.54 0.01 -3.00
N SER A 147 12.02 0.48 -1.86
CA SER A 147 12.30 1.81 -1.34
C SER A 147 11.91 2.89 -2.36
N HIS A 148 12.89 3.42 -3.09
CA HIS A 148 12.74 4.42 -4.15
C HIS A 148 13.80 4.21 -5.26
N ARG A 149 14.28 2.96 -5.42
CA ARG A 149 15.44 2.62 -6.24
C ARG A 149 15.07 2.18 -7.66
N GLY A 150 13.99 2.75 -8.18
CA GLY A 150 13.43 2.42 -9.49
C GLY A 150 12.63 1.13 -9.50
N THR A 151 12.11 0.80 -10.68
CA THR A 151 11.14 -0.29 -10.85
C THR A 151 11.68 -1.44 -11.69
N LEU A 152 11.40 -2.66 -11.29
CA LEU A 152 11.58 -3.87 -12.09
C LEU A 152 10.24 -4.36 -12.60
N GLN A 153 10.14 -4.61 -13.90
CA GLN A 153 8.91 -5.08 -14.52
C GLN A 153 8.86 -6.62 -14.56
N LEU A 154 7.69 -7.18 -14.24
CA LEU A 154 7.38 -8.60 -14.27
C LEU A 154 6.14 -8.80 -15.13
N THR A 155 6.08 -9.89 -15.88
CA THR A 155 4.81 -10.34 -16.45
C THR A 155 3.84 -10.74 -15.34
N ALA A 156 2.54 -10.74 -15.64
CA ALA A 156 1.54 -11.18 -14.67
C ALA A 156 1.80 -12.60 -14.16
N LYS A 157 2.25 -13.49 -15.06
CA LYS A 157 2.55 -14.88 -14.72
C LYS A 157 3.73 -15.02 -13.76
N GLU A 158 4.82 -14.30 -14.00
CA GLU A 158 5.99 -14.31 -13.10
C GLU A 158 5.60 -13.79 -11.71
N ALA A 159 4.82 -12.71 -11.64
CA ALA A 159 4.36 -12.14 -10.38
C ALA A 159 3.48 -13.13 -9.59
N GLU A 160 2.47 -13.72 -10.25
CA GLU A 160 1.54 -14.69 -9.64
C GLU A 160 2.23 -15.98 -9.19
N ASN A 161 3.26 -16.41 -9.91
CA ASN A 161 4.06 -17.59 -9.55
C ASN A 161 5.07 -17.32 -8.42
N GLY A 162 5.28 -16.06 -8.02
CA GLY A 162 6.26 -15.69 -7.00
C GLY A 162 7.70 -15.70 -7.53
N GLU A 163 7.90 -15.33 -8.79
CA GLU A 163 9.18 -15.35 -9.49
C GLU A 163 9.87 -13.98 -9.48
N PHE A 164 9.47 -13.07 -8.60
CA PHE A 164 10.16 -11.77 -8.49
C PHE A 164 11.62 -11.97 -8.04
N ALA A 165 12.55 -11.45 -8.82
CA ALA A 165 13.96 -11.40 -8.50
C ALA A 165 14.51 -10.01 -8.85
N GLY A 166 15.05 -9.31 -7.85
CA GLY A 166 15.72 -8.03 -8.04
C GLY A 166 17.08 -8.00 -7.38
N SER A 167 17.99 -7.16 -7.89
CA SER A 167 19.29 -6.95 -7.28
C SER A 167 19.75 -5.50 -7.37
N LEU A 168 20.58 -5.09 -6.42
CA LEU A 168 21.27 -3.81 -6.39
C LEU A 168 22.69 -4.01 -5.84
N GLY A 169 23.66 -3.30 -6.39
CA GLY A 169 25.04 -3.26 -5.93
C GLY A 169 25.97 -2.65 -6.96
#